data_AF-A0A9D7I6H4-F1
#
_entry.id   AF-A0A9D7I6H4-F1
#
_cell.length_a   1.000
_cell.length_b   1.000
_cell.length_c   1.000
_cell.angle_alpha   90.00
_cell.angle_beta   90.00
_cell.angle_gamma   90.00
#
_symmetry.space_group_name_H-M   'P 1'
#
loop_
_entity.id
_entity.type
_entity.pdbx_description
1 polymer ?
#
loop_
_entity_poly.entity_id
_entity_poly.type
_entity_poly.pdbx_seq_one_letter_code
_entity_poly.pdbx_strand_id
1 'polypeptide(L)'
;MVEITHPEGGRESSLQVKVFYDDLQSGIRAAAPKEFQSSVPESWAEKNKPLIQSYFRKHLLVWVNRQAASFQLQSVSWEQDAYFLQFRMQCPADWDLLQVKADFLMELFPDQTNVVQAVDGKQKRFGRTTPSKPWVGISRFKRL
;
A
#
# COMPACT_ATOMS: atom_id res chain seq x y z
N MET A 1 3.74 -5.68 3.81
CA MET A 1 3.40 -6.28 2.50
C MET A 1 2.30 -5.45 1.84
N VAL A 2 2.38 -5.26 0.52
CA VAL A 2 1.33 -4.64 -0.30
C VAL A 2 0.71 -5.73 -1.17
N GLU A 3 -0.61 -5.85 -1.15
CA GLU A 3 -1.37 -6.69 -2.06
C GLU A 3 -2.30 -5.81 -2.90
N ILE A 4 -2.32 -6.02 -4.21
CA ILE A 4 -3.20 -5.32 -5.13
C ILE A 4 -3.98 -6.37 -5.92
N THR A 5 -5.31 -6.35 -5.81
CA THR A 5 -6.19 -7.33 -6.44
C THR A 5 -7.13 -6.62 -7.40
N HIS A 6 -7.02 -6.98 -8.68
CA HIS A 6 -7.83 -6.50 -9.77
C HIS A 6 -8.88 -7.56 -10.15
N PRO A 7 -10.17 -7.24 -10.02
CA PRO A 7 -11.23 -8.10 -10.53
C PRO A 7 -11.27 -8.03 -12.07
N GLU A 8 -11.57 -9.16 -12.69
CA GLU A 8 -11.61 -9.28 -14.15
C GLU A 8 -12.59 -8.24 -14.77
N GLY A 9 -12.06 -7.37 -15.63
CA GLY A 9 -12.84 -6.33 -16.33
C GLY A 9 -13.36 -5.19 -15.44
N GLY A 10 -13.02 -5.15 -14.15
CA GLY A 10 -13.45 -4.10 -13.24
C GLY A 10 -12.66 -2.80 -13.40
N ARG A 11 -13.24 -1.65 -13.06
CA ARG A 11 -12.51 -0.35 -13.02
C ARG A 11 -12.09 0.07 -11.61
N GLU A 12 -12.32 -0.81 -10.65
CA GLU A 12 -11.93 -0.65 -9.26
C GLU A 12 -11.13 -1.88 -8.83
N SER A 13 -10.01 -1.65 -8.16
CA SER A 13 -9.19 -2.68 -7.53
C SER A 13 -9.12 -2.46 -6.04
N SER A 14 -8.88 -3.54 -5.30
CA SER A 14 -8.53 -3.46 -3.88
C SER A 14 -7.01 -3.36 -3.73
N LEU A 15 -6.57 -2.50 -2.81
CA LEU A 15 -5.17 -2.44 -2.39
C LEU A 15 -5.15 -2.64 -0.87
N GLN A 16 -4.41 -3.62 -0.39
CA GLN A 16 -4.26 -3.92 1.02
C GLN A 16 -2.80 -3.75 1.43
N VAL A 17 -2.56 -3.11 2.58
CA VAL A 17 -1.23 -3.03 3.19
C VAL A 17 -1.28 -3.71 4.56
N LYS A 18 -0.44 -4.74 4.73
CA LYS A 18 -0.12 -5.29 6.04
C LYS A 18 1.16 -4.63 6.57
N VAL A 19 1.09 -4.07 7.76
CA VAL A 19 2.21 -3.38 8.43
C VAL A 19 2.16 -3.61 9.93
N PHE A 20 3.32 -3.77 10.58
CA PHE A 20 3.37 -3.91 12.04
C PHE A 20 2.92 -2.61 12.72
N TYR A 21 2.20 -2.76 13.83
CA TYR A 21 1.59 -1.67 14.56
C TYR A 21 2.61 -0.63 15.04
N ASP A 22 3.67 -1.08 15.69
CA ASP A 22 4.74 -0.26 16.26
C ASP A 22 5.54 0.48 15.19
N ASP A 23 5.86 -0.19 14.09
CA ASP A 23 6.52 0.40 12.93
C ASP A 23 5.63 1.49 12.31
N LEU A 24 4.34 1.20 12.09
CA LEU A 24 3.41 2.19 11.54
C LEU A 24 3.29 3.40 12.46
N GLN A 25 3.16 3.20 13.77
CA GLN A 25 3.12 4.31 14.72
C GLN A 25 4.39 5.16 14.65
N SER A 26 5.55 4.53 14.56
CA SER A 26 6.84 5.20 14.44
C SER A 26 6.91 6.03 13.15
N GLY A 27 6.50 5.44 12.02
CA GLY A 27 6.41 6.13 10.73
C GLY A 27 5.48 7.34 10.75
N ILE A 28 4.26 7.19 11.26
CA ILE A 28 3.30 8.30 11.35
C ILE A 28 3.79 9.39 12.31
N ARG A 29 4.37 9.02 13.47
CA ARG A 29 4.93 9.97 14.42
C ARG A 29 6.10 10.76 13.81
N ALA A 30 6.99 10.09 13.07
CA ALA A 30 8.11 10.74 12.41
C ALA A 30 7.66 11.68 11.29
N ALA A 31 6.63 11.29 10.52
CA ALA A 31 6.10 12.07 9.42
C ALA A 31 5.25 13.29 9.85
N ALA A 32 4.56 13.18 11.00
CA ALA A 32 3.60 14.18 11.49
C ALA A 32 3.66 14.32 13.03
N PRO A 33 4.80 14.75 13.61
CA PRO A 33 5.02 14.71 15.06
C PRO A 33 4.08 15.63 15.86
N LYS A 34 3.55 16.70 15.23
CA LYS A 34 2.65 17.66 15.88
C LYS A 34 1.20 17.19 15.88
N GLU A 35 0.77 16.47 14.85
CA GLU A 35 -0.59 15.97 14.71
C GLU A 35 -0.77 14.56 15.28
N PHE A 36 0.32 13.82 15.51
CA PHE A 36 0.29 12.45 16.00
C PHE A 36 -0.45 12.34 17.34
N GLN A 37 -1.41 11.42 17.40
CA GLN A 37 -2.16 11.12 18.62
C GLN A 37 -1.80 9.73 19.13
N SER A 38 -1.21 9.66 20.33
CA SER A 38 -0.97 8.41 21.05
C SER A 38 -2.28 7.81 21.58
N SER A 39 -2.47 6.50 21.43
CA SER A 39 -3.53 5.73 22.10
C SER A 39 -3.26 4.23 21.99
N VAL A 40 -4.12 3.40 22.59
CA VAL A 40 -4.08 1.94 22.44
C VAL A 40 -4.39 1.51 21.00
N PRO A 41 -3.84 0.36 20.53
CA PRO A 41 -3.90 -0.07 19.13
C PRO A 41 -5.30 -0.04 18.50
N GLU A 42 -6.32 -0.48 19.24
CA GLU A 42 -7.69 -0.62 18.76
C GLU A 42 -8.31 0.73 18.36
N SER A 43 -7.90 1.81 19.01
CA SER A 43 -8.42 3.17 18.76
C SER A 43 -7.45 4.08 18.00
N TRP A 44 -6.17 3.69 17.90
CA TRP A 44 -5.13 4.53 17.34
C TRP A 44 -5.31 4.78 15.84
N ALA A 45 -5.65 3.73 15.08
CA ALA A 45 -5.80 3.83 13.64
C ALA A 45 -6.93 4.78 13.24
N GLU A 46 -8.06 4.76 13.94
CA GLU A 46 -9.19 5.66 13.65
C GLU A 46 -8.84 7.12 13.94
N LYS A 47 -8.19 7.41 15.08
CA LYS A 47 -7.75 8.78 15.43
C LYS A 47 -6.73 9.34 14.46
N ASN A 48 -5.88 8.49 13.90
CA ASN A 48 -4.80 8.88 13.01
C ASN A 48 -5.10 8.57 11.53
N LYS A 49 -6.34 8.21 11.17
CA LYS A 49 -6.73 7.81 9.81
C LYS A 49 -6.34 8.83 8.73
N PRO A 50 -6.51 10.16 8.92
CA PRO A 50 -6.04 11.16 7.96
C PRO A 50 -4.51 11.16 7.78
N LEU A 51 -3.75 10.96 8.87
CA LEU A 51 -2.29 10.90 8.84
C LEU A 51 -1.82 9.63 8.14
N ILE A 52 -2.46 8.48 8.41
CA ILE A 52 -2.20 7.21 7.71
C ILE A 52 -2.42 7.37 6.21
N GLN A 53 -3.57 7.94 5.80
CA GLN A 53 -3.84 8.18 4.39
C GLN A 53 -2.81 9.11 3.74
N SER A 54 -2.44 10.20 4.41
CA SER A 54 -1.43 11.14 3.91
C SER A 54 -0.06 10.48 3.75
N TYR A 55 0.36 9.69 4.74
CA TYR A 55 1.61 8.97 4.74
C TYR A 55 1.69 7.97 3.57
N PHE A 56 0.68 7.12 3.40
CA PHE A 56 0.67 6.17 2.29
C PHE A 56 0.53 6.83 0.93
N ARG A 57 -0.16 7.97 0.80
CA ARG A 57 -0.17 8.72 -0.48
C ARG A 57 1.22 9.21 -0.92
N LYS A 58 2.12 9.44 0.03
CA LYS A 58 3.51 9.86 -0.25
C LYS A 58 4.42 8.67 -0.56
N HIS A 59 4.23 7.56 0.16
CA HIS A 59 5.16 6.43 0.16
C HIS A 59 4.70 5.20 -0.66
N LEU A 60 3.44 5.20 -1.11
CA LEU A 60 2.86 4.17 -1.96
C LEU A 60 2.29 4.83 -3.21
N LEU A 61 2.93 4.60 -4.35
CA LEU A 61 2.47 5.09 -5.65
C LEU A 61 2.17 3.91 -6.55
N VAL A 62 1.03 3.92 -7.21
CA VAL A 62 0.62 2.85 -8.12
C VAL A 62 0.34 3.46 -9.48
N TRP A 63 0.97 2.90 -10.52
CA TRP A 63 0.75 3.30 -11.91
C TRP A 63 0.28 2.07 -12.68
N VAL A 64 -0.83 2.21 -13.39
CA VAL A 64 -1.39 1.18 -14.26
C VAL A 64 -1.37 1.72 -15.68
N ASN A 65 -0.75 0.99 -16.61
CA ASN A 65 -0.59 1.40 -18.01
C ASN A 65 -0.04 2.83 -18.16
N ARG A 66 0.96 3.17 -17.34
CA ARG A 66 1.62 4.49 -17.30
C ARG A 66 0.71 5.64 -16.82
N GLN A 67 -0.45 5.35 -16.25
CA GLN A 67 -1.33 6.32 -15.62
C GLN A 67 -1.29 6.13 -14.10
N ALA A 68 -1.14 7.24 -13.36
CA ALA A 68 -1.17 7.20 -11.90
C ALA A 68 -2.58 6.80 -11.42
N ALA A 69 -2.66 5.73 -10.63
CA ALA A 69 -3.88 5.30 -9.98
C ALA A 69 -4.07 6.06 -8.67
N SER A 70 -5.28 6.55 -8.44
CA SER A 70 -5.66 7.17 -7.17
C SER A 70 -6.27 6.11 -6.25
N PHE A 71 -6.01 6.24 -4.96
CA PHE A 71 -6.61 5.37 -3.95
C PHE A 71 -6.97 6.11 -2.67
N GLN A 72 -7.93 5.55 -1.94
CA GLN A 72 -8.47 6.10 -0.70
C GLN A 72 -8.59 5.01 0.37
N LEU A 73 -8.15 5.32 1.60
CA LEU A 73 -8.25 4.43 2.73
C LEU A 73 -9.73 4.24 3.11
N GLN A 74 -10.21 3.01 3.04
CA GLN A 74 -11.59 2.64 3.36
C GLN A 74 -11.69 2.24 4.83
N SER A 75 -10.90 1.24 5.22
CA SER A 75 -10.90 0.69 6.57
C SER A 75 -9.49 0.38 7.05
N VAL A 76 -9.36 0.31 8.37
CA VAL A 76 -8.19 -0.22 9.07
C VAL A 76 -8.70 -1.28 10.02
N SER A 77 -8.15 -2.49 9.94
CA SER A 77 -8.37 -3.52 10.96
C SER A 77 -7.05 -3.84 11.65
N TRP A 78 -7.14 -4.23 12.90
CA TRP A 78 -6.02 -4.68 13.71
C TRP A 78 -6.21 -6.15 14.03
N GLU A 79 -5.19 -6.95 13.78
CA GLU A 79 -5.17 -8.37 14.13
C GLU A 79 -3.75 -8.70 14.62
N GLN A 80 -3.67 -9.22 15.84
CA GLN A 80 -2.41 -9.53 16.53
C GLN A 80 -1.50 -8.30 16.68
N ASP A 81 -0.43 -8.22 15.89
CA ASP A 81 0.59 -7.18 15.94
C ASP A 81 0.61 -6.30 14.67
N ALA A 82 -0.35 -6.49 13.76
CA ALA A 82 -0.37 -5.84 12.47
C ALA A 82 -1.67 -5.08 12.20
N TYR A 83 -1.53 -3.95 11.50
CA TYR A 83 -2.65 -3.31 10.83
C TYR A 83 -2.79 -3.82 9.40
N PHE A 84 -4.04 -4.01 9.00
CA PHE A 84 -4.46 -4.24 7.64
C PHE A 84 -5.20 -3.00 7.15
N LEU A 85 -4.54 -2.26 6.28
CA LEU A 85 -5.06 -1.03 5.70
C LEU A 85 -5.71 -1.37 4.37
N GLN A 86 -7.02 -1.21 4.26
CA GLN A 86 -7.75 -1.48 3.03
C GLN A 86 -8.01 -0.18 2.28
N PHE A 87 -7.50 -0.11 1.05
CA PHE A 87 -7.72 0.98 0.14
C PHE A 87 -8.58 0.54 -1.05
N ARG A 88 -9.37 1.47 -1.56
CA ARG A 88 -10.04 1.37 -2.86
C ARG A 88 -9.23 2.14 -3.88
N MET A 89 -8.88 1.50 -5.00
CA MET A 89 -8.05 2.08 -6.06
C MET A 89 -8.84 2.15 -7.36
N GLN A 90 -8.85 3.33 -7.99
CA GLN A 90 -9.42 3.50 -9.32
C GLN A 90 -8.37 3.13 -10.37
N CYS A 91 -8.74 2.34 -11.38
CA CYS A 91 -7.81 1.90 -12.42
C CYS A 91 -8.52 1.57 -13.74
N PRO A 92 -7.77 1.50 -14.85
CA PRO A 92 -8.26 0.90 -16.09
C PRO A 92 -8.70 -0.56 -15.88
N ALA A 93 -9.58 -1.04 -16.77
CA ALA A 93 -10.09 -2.41 -16.74
C ALA A 93 -9.11 -3.46 -17.26
N ASP A 94 -8.11 -3.04 -18.03
CA ASP A 94 -7.10 -3.93 -18.61
C ASP A 94 -5.73 -3.52 -18.10
N TRP A 95 -4.94 -4.47 -17.61
CA TRP A 95 -3.63 -4.22 -17.01
C TRP A 95 -2.52 -4.79 -17.89
N ASP A 96 -1.76 -3.96 -18.58
CA ASP A 96 -0.58 -4.39 -19.33
C ASP A 96 0.69 -4.29 -18.50
N LEU A 97 0.77 -3.19 -17.74
CA LEU A 97 1.91 -2.82 -16.91
C LEU A 97 1.42 -2.21 -15.60
N LEU A 98 1.81 -2.84 -14.49
CA LEU A 98 1.65 -2.32 -13.14
C LEU A 98 3.02 -1.88 -12.62
N GLN A 99 3.15 -0.63 -12.20
CA GLN A 99 4.36 -0.14 -11.52
C GLN A 99 3.97 0.32 -10.12
N VAL A 100 4.68 -0.18 -9.12
CA VAL A 100 4.41 0.13 -7.72
C VAL A 100 5.67 0.68 -7.09
N LYS A 101 5.57 1.89 -6.55
CA LYS A 101 6.52 2.42 -5.58
C LYS A 101 6.02 2.06 -4.19
N ALA A 102 6.86 1.43 -3.37
CA ALA A 102 6.51 1.10 -1.99
C ALA A 102 7.74 1.29 -1.09
N ASP A 103 7.95 2.52 -0.64
CA ASP A 103 9.10 2.91 0.19
C ASP A 103 8.70 3.32 1.62
N PHE A 104 7.46 3.02 2.02
CA PHE A 104 7.00 3.31 3.38
C PHE A 104 7.90 2.63 4.41
N LEU A 105 8.19 3.37 5.48
CA LEU A 105 8.99 3.01 6.65
C LEU A 105 10.49 2.83 6.39
N MET A 106 10.94 2.86 5.13
CA MET A 106 12.36 2.72 4.78
C MET A 106 13.20 3.93 5.23
N GLU A 107 12.57 5.05 5.53
CA GLU A 107 13.20 6.23 6.14
C GLU A 107 13.60 6.01 7.60
N LEU A 108 12.95 5.07 8.30
CA LEU A 108 13.26 4.69 9.68
C LEU A 108 14.02 3.36 9.75
N PHE A 109 13.76 2.45 8.82
CA PHE A 109 14.33 1.11 8.79
C PHE A 109 15.04 0.89 7.45
N PRO A 110 16.31 1.29 7.31
CA PRO A 110 17.03 1.26 6.03
C PRO A 110 17.28 -0.16 5.49
N ASP A 111 17.17 -1.18 6.34
CA ASP A 111 17.28 -2.58 5.91
C ASP A 111 15.92 -3.19 5.52
N GLN A 112 14.82 -2.45 5.68
CA GLN A 112 13.49 -2.92 5.36
C GLN A 112 13.33 -3.16 3.86
N THR A 113 12.57 -4.20 3.52
CA THR A 113 12.10 -4.46 2.17
C THR A 113 10.59 -4.59 2.16
N ASN A 114 9.93 -4.03 1.15
CA ASN A 114 8.49 -4.19 0.97
C ASN A 114 8.24 -5.17 -0.18
N VAL A 115 7.41 -6.17 0.09
CA VAL A 115 6.93 -7.11 -0.94
C VAL A 115 5.61 -6.60 -1.50
N VAL A 116 5.50 -6.59 -2.83
CA VAL A 116 4.31 -6.26 -3.59
C VAL A 116 3.78 -7.53 -4.23
N GLN A 117 2.52 -7.84 -4.01
CA GLN A 117 1.79 -8.89 -4.70
C GLN A 117 0.73 -8.25 -5.59
N ALA A 118 0.68 -8.64 -6.85
CA ALA A 118 -0.35 -8.25 -7.79
C ALA A 118 -1.16 -9.49 -8.20
N VAL A 119 -2.48 -9.39 -8.10
CA VAL A 119 -3.44 -10.41 -8.52
C VAL A 119 -4.34 -9.79 -9.58
N ASP A 120 -4.37 -10.38 -10.77
CA ASP A 120 -5.28 -10.01 -11.86
C ASP A 120 -6.00 -11.27 -12.36
N GLY A 121 -7.29 -11.37 -12.01
CA GLY A 121 -8.06 -12.60 -12.19
C GLY A 121 -7.37 -13.79 -11.49
N LYS A 122 -6.86 -14.74 -12.28
CA LYS A 122 -6.14 -15.93 -11.78
C LYS A 122 -4.62 -15.76 -11.73
N GLN A 123 -4.08 -14.68 -12.29
CA GLN A 123 -2.64 -14.46 -12.37
C GLN A 123 -2.14 -13.78 -11.11
N LYS A 124 -1.10 -14.37 -10.49
CA LYS A 124 -0.44 -13.82 -9.30
C LYS A 124 1.03 -13.56 -9.60
N ARG A 125 1.50 -12.37 -9.26
CA ARG A 125 2.87 -11.89 -9.50
C ARG A 125 3.40 -11.20 -8.25
N PHE A 126 4.73 -11.24 -8.09
CA PHE A 126 5.40 -10.66 -6.94
C PHE A 126 6.51 -9.71 -7.37
N GLY A 127 6.75 -8.72 -6.53
CA GLY A 127 7.80 -7.74 -6.63
C GLY A 127 8.38 -7.43 -5.26
N ARG A 128 9.61 -6.91 -5.22
CA ARG A 128 10.23 -6.42 -4.00
C ARG A 128 10.79 -5.03 -4.24
N THR A 129 10.59 -4.15 -3.27
CA THR A 129 11.19 -2.83 -3.22
C THR A 129 12.15 -2.74 -2.04
N THR A 130 13.20 -1.95 -2.21
CA THR A 130 14.25 -1.65 -1.21
C THR A 130 14.51 -0.14 -1.25
N PRO A 131 15.24 0.45 -0.29
CA PRO A 131 15.52 1.88 -0.35
C PRO A 131 16.27 2.30 -1.62
N SER A 132 17.20 1.45 -2.09
CA SER A 132 17.94 1.66 -3.34
C SER A 132 17.13 1.38 -4.62
N LYS A 133 16.03 0.62 -4.51
CA LYS A 133 15.13 0.27 -5.61
C LYS A 133 13.68 0.33 -5.12
N PRO A 134 13.12 1.55 -4.94
CA PRO A 134 11.80 1.72 -4.32
C PRO A 134 10.64 1.37 -5.26
N TRP A 135 10.94 1.12 -6.54
CA TRP A 135 9.97 0.78 -7.58
C TRP A 135 10.10 -0.68 -8.04
N VAL A 136 8.96 -1.30 -8.31
CA VAL A 136 8.87 -2.56 -9.04
C VAL A 136 7.88 -2.45 -10.19
N GLY A 137 8.24 -3.02 -11.34
CA GLY A 137 7.36 -3.16 -12.50
C GLY A 137 6.95 -4.62 -12.67
N ILE A 138 5.65 -4.84 -12.86
CA ILE A 138 5.03 -6.14 -13.12
C ILE A 138 4.30 -6.02 -14.46
N SER A 139 4.71 -6.84 -15.44
CA SER A 139 4.19 -6.79 -16.81
C SER A 139 3.60 -8.14 -17.24
N ARG A 140 2.84 -8.12 -18.34
CA ARG A 140 2.27 -9.30 -19.02
C ARG A 140 1.13 -9.98 -18.26
N PHE A 141 0.09 -9.22 -17.92
CA PHE A 141 -1.22 -9.82 -17.64
C PHE A 141 -1.96 -10.05 -18.96
N LYS A 142 -1.46 -10.97 -19.79
CA LYS A 142 -2.17 -11.32 -21.04
C LYS A 142 -3.41 -12.13 -20.67
N ARG A 143 -4.58 -11.67 -21.11
CA ARG A 143 -5.78 -12.51 -21.24
C ARG A 143 -5.52 -13.53 -22.34
N LEU A 144 -5.74 -14.81 -22.02
CA LEU A 144 -5.77 -15.89 -23.01
C LEU A 144 -7.13 -15.89 -23.71
#